data_AF-A0A3M0YU99-F1
#
_entry.id   AF-A0A3M0YU99-F1
#
_cell.length_a   1.000
_cell.length_b   1.000
_cell.length_c   1.000
_cell.angle_alpha   90.00
_cell.angle_beta   90.00
_cell.angle_gamma   90.00
#
_symmetry.space_group_name_H-M   'P 1'
#
loop_
_entity.id
_entity.type
_entity.pdbx_description
1 polymer ?
#
loop_
_entity_poly.entity_id
_entity_poly.type
_entity_poly.pdbx_seq_one_letter_code
_entity_poly.pdbx_strand_id
1 'polypeptide(L)'
;MVGWYRLAVLVVAHLLLALFINGLLFQEPALTWLTALSAATASLVQPTLVANALLLALIVGVGLNGWCRIPLRQLGWRYADFLRALGILVVWVVLWQLCLGAMAWWAHGALPDARPTRVFSTQLVGRLIGQLFGNALYEETFFRAFLFSQFFLLL
;
A
#
# COMPACT_ATOMS: atom_id res chain seq x y z
N MET A 1 -22.11 8.54 -8.66
CA MET A 1 -22.29 7.09 -8.92
C MET A 1 -21.67 6.79 -10.28
N VAL A 2 -20.81 5.80 -10.38
CA VAL A 2 -20.13 5.45 -11.63
C VAL A 2 -20.97 4.41 -12.36
N GLY A 3 -21.26 4.64 -13.65
CA GLY A 3 -22.02 3.67 -14.45
C GLY A 3 -21.25 2.35 -14.61
N TRP A 4 -21.99 1.23 -14.71
CA TRP A 4 -21.43 -0.13 -14.82
C TRP A 4 -20.32 -0.28 -15.86
N TYR A 5 -20.44 0.38 -17.02
CA TYR A 5 -19.41 0.31 -18.06
C TYR A 5 -18.07 0.91 -17.61
N ARG A 6 -18.08 2.05 -16.88
CA ARG A 6 -16.84 2.67 -16.38
C ARG A 6 -16.22 1.85 -15.27
N LEU A 7 -17.06 1.26 -14.40
CA LEU A 7 -16.61 0.34 -13.37
C LEU A 7 -15.89 -0.87 -13.98
N ALA A 8 -16.53 -1.52 -14.96
CA ALA A 8 -15.94 -2.65 -15.68
C ALA A 8 -14.62 -2.28 -16.35
N VAL A 9 -14.56 -1.14 -17.05
CA VAL A 9 -13.33 -0.65 -17.68
C VAL A 9 -12.24 -0.39 -16.65
N LEU A 10 -12.55 0.21 -15.49
CA LEU A 10 -11.56 0.45 -14.43
C LEU A 10 -11.02 -0.84 -13.81
N VAL A 11 -11.89 -1.84 -13.59
CA VAL A 11 -11.46 -3.14 -13.07
C VAL A 11 -10.57 -3.86 -14.09
N VAL A 12 -10.98 -3.91 -15.36
CA VAL A 12 -10.17 -4.50 -16.43
C VAL A 12 -8.84 -3.77 -16.60
N ALA A 13 -8.87 -2.43 -16.60
CA ALA A 13 -7.65 -1.61 -16.68
C ALA A 13 -6.72 -1.87 -15.49
N HIS A 14 -7.26 -1.98 -14.27
CA HIS A 14 -6.49 -2.36 -13.11
C HIS A 14 -5.83 -3.73 -13.28
N LEU A 15 -6.58 -4.75 -13.69
CA LEU A 15 -6.06 -6.11 -13.88
C LEU A 15 -4.97 -6.14 -14.94
N LEU A 16 -5.21 -5.52 -16.10
CA LEU A 16 -4.23 -5.45 -17.19
C LEU A 16 -2.98 -4.69 -16.76
N LEU A 17 -3.13 -3.57 -16.06
CA LEU A 17 -2.00 -2.78 -15.59
C LEU A 17 -1.22 -3.51 -14.50
N ALA A 18 -1.90 -4.20 -13.57
CA ALA A 18 -1.25 -5.02 -12.56
C ALA A 18 -0.46 -6.16 -13.21
N LEU A 19 -1.04 -6.87 -14.18
CA LEU A 19 -0.36 -7.90 -14.95
C LEU A 19 0.83 -7.33 -15.73
N PHE A 20 0.66 -6.18 -16.38
CA PHE A 20 1.72 -5.51 -17.12
C PHE A 20 2.87 -5.08 -16.21
N ILE A 21 2.56 -4.46 -15.07
CA ILE A 21 3.56 -4.05 -14.08
C ILE A 21 4.29 -5.28 -13.54
N ASN A 22 3.58 -6.34 -13.16
CA ASN A 22 4.22 -7.57 -12.69
C ASN A 22 5.07 -8.25 -13.77
N GLY A 23 4.56 -8.30 -15.00
CA GLY A 23 5.22 -8.89 -16.16
C GLY A 23 6.35 -8.06 -16.75
N LEU A 24 6.44 -6.76 -16.46
CA LEU A 24 7.48 -5.87 -16.97
C LEU A 24 8.48 -5.47 -15.88
N LEU A 25 8.01 -4.89 -14.76
CA LEU A 25 8.88 -4.32 -13.73
C LEU A 25 9.62 -5.38 -12.90
N PHE A 26 9.07 -6.59 -12.80
CA PHE A 26 9.68 -7.68 -12.05
C PHE A 26 10.36 -8.71 -12.96
N GLN A 27 10.58 -8.36 -14.23
CA GLN A 27 11.45 -9.09 -15.14
C GLN A 27 12.77 -8.36 -15.33
N GLU A 28 13.81 -9.11 -15.71
CA GLU A 28 15.07 -8.51 -16.14
C GLU A 28 14.89 -7.84 -17.51
N PRO A 29 15.46 -6.63 -17.75
CA PRO A 29 16.44 -5.88 -16.95
C PRO A 29 15.84 -4.85 -15.97
N ALA A 30 14.52 -4.65 -15.97
CA ALA A 30 13.87 -3.61 -15.17
C ALA A 30 14.06 -3.84 -13.67
N LEU A 31 14.01 -5.10 -13.23
CA LEU A 31 14.23 -5.47 -11.84
C LEU A 31 15.66 -5.13 -11.38
N THR A 32 16.68 -5.36 -12.21
CA THR A 32 18.06 -4.96 -11.91
C THR A 32 18.17 -3.45 -11.70
N TRP A 33 17.54 -2.64 -12.55
CA TRP A 33 17.56 -1.19 -12.37
C TRP A 33 16.84 -0.75 -11.09
N LEU A 34 15.68 -1.33 -10.77
CA LEU A 34 14.93 -1.02 -9.55
C LEU A 34 15.66 -1.45 -8.28
N THR A 35 16.37 -2.57 -8.33
CA THR A 35 17.19 -3.03 -7.19
C THR A 35 18.41 -2.13 -7.01
N ALA A 36 19.04 -1.66 -8.08
CA ALA A 36 20.09 -0.64 -8.02
C ALA A 36 19.57 0.69 -7.43
N LEU A 37 18.38 1.13 -7.83
CA LEU A 37 17.72 2.31 -7.26
C LEU A 37 17.41 2.12 -5.76
N SER A 38 16.91 0.95 -5.39
CA SER A 38 16.67 0.59 -3.98
C SER A 38 17.98 0.62 -3.18
N ALA A 39 19.07 0.08 -3.72
CA ALA A 39 20.37 0.13 -3.07
C ALA A 39 20.87 1.59 -2.91
N ALA A 40 20.77 2.41 -3.97
CA ALA A 40 21.17 3.80 -3.96
C ALA A 40 20.37 4.66 -2.96
N THR A 41 19.12 4.28 -2.70
CA THR A 41 18.22 4.99 -1.77
C THR A 41 18.19 4.37 -0.38
N ALA A 42 19.14 3.49 -0.03
CA ALA A 42 19.16 2.76 1.25
C ALA A 42 17.83 2.04 1.56
N SER A 43 17.20 1.52 0.50
CA SER A 43 15.90 0.82 0.48
C SER A 43 14.69 1.68 0.79
N LEU A 44 14.79 3.01 0.69
CA LEU A 44 13.65 3.91 0.77
C LEU A 44 12.73 3.78 -0.44
N VAL A 45 13.30 3.62 -1.66
CA VAL A 45 12.53 3.41 -2.89
C VAL A 45 12.62 1.95 -3.28
N GLN A 46 11.59 1.18 -2.94
CA GLN A 46 11.51 -0.24 -3.26
C GLN A 46 10.77 -0.48 -4.58
N PRO A 47 11.08 -1.57 -5.30
CA PRO A 47 10.36 -1.94 -6.52
C PRO A 47 8.84 -1.98 -6.33
N THR A 48 8.38 -2.48 -5.18
CA THR A 48 6.96 -2.55 -4.80
C THR A 48 6.33 -1.18 -4.60
N LEU A 49 7.06 -0.21 -4.03
CA LEU A 49 6.60 1.17 -3.91
C LEU A 49 6.42 1.79 -5.31
N VAL A 50 7.38 1.58 -6.21
CA VAL A 50 7.31 2.09 -7.59
C VAL A 50 6.13 1.48 -8.34
N ALA A 51 5.95 0.16 -8.26
CA ALA A 51 4.82 -0.54 -8.86
C ALA A 51 3.47 0.00 -8.38
N ASN A 52 3.30 0.15 -7.06
CA ASN A 52 2.06 0.67 -6.48
C ASN A 52 1.85 2.17 -6.75
N ALA A 53 2.93 2.95 -6.82
CA ALA A 53 2.86 4.36 -7.21
C ALA A 53 2.35 4.53 -8.65
N LEU A 54 2.76 3.65 -9.57
CA LEU A 54 2.23 3.63 -10.94
C LEU A 54 0.74 3.28 -10.97
N LEU A 55 0.31 2.28 -10.19
CA LEU A 55 -1.11 1.94 -10.05
C LEU A 55 -1.91 3.10 -9.47
N LEU A 56 -1.42 3.75 -8.42
CA LEU A 56 -2.03 4.95 -7.85
C LEU A 56 -2.15 6.07 -8.90
N ALA A 57 -1.07 6.39 -9.61
CA ALA A 57 -1.08 7.46 -10.60
C ALA A 57 -2.07 7.19 -11.74
N LEU A 58 -2.07 5.97 -12.29
CA LEU A 58 -2.86 5.63 -13.47
C LEU A 58 -4.31 5.30 -13.12
N ILE A 59 -4.56 4.46 -12.12
CA ILE A 59 -5.93 4.05 -11.77
C ILE A 59 -6.61 5.13 -10.95
N VAL A 60 -5.99 5.61 -9.87
CA VAL A 60 -6.61 6.60 -8.98
C VAL A 60 -6.53 8.00 -9.59
N GLY A 61 -5.35 8.42 -10.06
CA GLY A 61 -5.16 9.75 -10.66
C GLY A 61 -5.89 9.89 -11.99
N VAL A 62 -5.53 9.11 -13.00
CA VAL A 62 -6.12 9.24 -14.35
C VAL A 62 -7.53 8.63 -14.40
N GLY A 63 -7.72 7.41 -13.90
CA GLY A 63 -9.00 6.70 -13.97
C GLY A 63 -10.09 7.29 -13.08
N LEU A 64 -9.87 7.34 -11.77
CA LEU A 64 -10.90 7.80 -10.82
C LEU A 64 -11.04 9.32 -10.83
N ASN A 65 -9.94 10.05 -10.66
CA ASN A 65 -9.99 11.51 -10.55
C ASN A 65 -10.14 12.20 -11.91
N GLY A 66 -9.40 11.79 -12.93
CA GLY A 66 -9.48 12.38 -14.27
C GLY A 66 -10.75 11.97 -15.03
N TRP A 67 -10.91 10.67 -15.29
CA TRP A 67 -11.97 10.16 -16.16
C TRP A 67 -13.33 10.07 -15.46
N CYS A 68 -13.37 9.49 -14.26
CA CYS A 68 -14.61 9.40 -13.47
C CYS A 68 -14.94 10.67 -12.70
N ARG A 69 -14.04 11.66 -12.66
CA ARG A 69 -14.22 12.94 -11.96
C ARG A 69 -14.55 12.79 -10.48
N ILE A 70 -14.06 11.73 -9.84
CA ILE A 70 -14.24 11.50 -8.41
C ILE A 70 -13.16 12.30 -7.66
N PRO A 71 -13.53 13.32 -6.88
CA PRO A 71 -12.54 14.04 -6.09
C PRO A 71 -11.97 13.13 -5.01
N LEU A 72 -10.64 13.18 -4.81
CA LEU A 72 -9.95 12.33 -3.81
C LEU A 72 -10.53 12.49 -2.38
N ARG A 73 -11.08 13.66 -2.07
CA ARG A 73 -11.77 13.92 -0.79
C ARG A 73 -13.00 13.02 -0.55
N GLN A 74 -13.66 12.56 -1.62
CA GLN A 74 -14.76 11.59 -1.54
C GLN A 74 -14.26 10.16 -1.34
N LEU A 75 -12.99 9.88 -1.64
CA LEU A 75 -12.33 8.58 -1.42
C LEU A 75 -11.70 8.48 -0.02
N GLY A 76 -12.12 9.34 0.93
CA GLY A 76 -11.65 9.29 2.31
C GLY A 76 -10.30 9.98 2.57
N TRP A 77 -9.70 10.64 1.57
CA TRP A 77 -8.45 11.38 1.77
C TRP A 77 -8.73 12.70 2.49
N ARG A 78 -8.77 12.62 3.82
CA ARG A 78 -9.05 13.75 4.71
C ARG A 78 -7.86 13.99 5.64
N TYR A 79 -7.21 15.13 5.46
CA TYR A 79 -6.07 15.52 6.30
C TYR A 79 -6.44 15.60 7.79
N ALA A 80 -7.67 16.01 8.09
CA ALA A 80 -8.18 16.09 9.46
C ALA A 80 -8.14 14.74 10.20
N ASP A 81 -8.20 13.62 9.48
CA ASP A 81 -8.19 12.28 10.07
C ASP A 81 -6.76 11.70 10.17
N PHE A 82 -5.74 12.40 9.68
CA PHE A 82 -4.35 11.94 9.72
C PHE A 82 -3.85 11.71 11.15
N LEU A 83 -4.09 12.65 12.07
CA LEU A 83 -3.68 12.51 13.46
C LEU A 83 -4.40 11.35 14.16
N ARG A 84 -5.66 11.10 13.81
CA ARG A 84 -6.43 9.95 14.33
C ARG A 84 -5.87 8.64 13.83
N ALA A 85 -5.59 8.55 12.52
CA ALA A 85 -4.97 7.39 11.91
C ALA A 85 -3.58 7.10 12.51
N LEU A 86 -2.78 8.14 12.75
CA LEU A 86 -1.49 8.02 13.43
C LEU A 86 -1.66 7.50 14.87
N GLY A 87 -2.64 8.01 15.61
CA GLY A 87 -2.96 7.52 16.95
C GLY A 87 -3.32 6.03 16.95
N ILE A 88 -4.17 5.59 16.01
CA ILE A 88 -4.54 4.18 15.85
C ILE A 88 -3.31 3.35 15.51
N LEU A 89 -2.45 3.81 14.60
CA LEU A 89 -1.20 3.13 14.24
C LEU A 89 -0.31 2.91 15.47
N VAL A 90 -0.13 3.95 16.30
CA VAL A 90 0.68 3.86 17.53
C VAL A 90 0.08 2.84 18.49
N VAL A 91 -1.23 2.91 18.74
CA VAL A 91 -1.92 1.93 19.60
C VAL A 91 -1.73 0.50 19.07
N TRP A 92 -1.86 0.31 17.77
CA TRP A 92 -1.69 -1.00 17.12
C TRP A 92 -0.26 -1.52 17.27
N VAL A 93 0.74 -0.66 17.09
CA VAL A 93 2.15 -1.01 17.30
C VAL A 93 2.39 -1.40 18.75
N VAL A 94 1.87 -0.64 19.72
CA VAL A 94 2.01 -0.96 21.15
C VAL A 94 1.37 -2.31 21.46
N LEU A 95 0.13 -2.55 21.01
CA LEU A 95 -0.55 -3.83 21.20
C LEU A 95 0.22 -4.99 20.56
N TRP A 96 0.75 -4.81 19.35
CA TRP A 96 1.57 -5.82 18.69
C TRP A 96 2.81 -6.18 19.50
N GLN A 97 3.51 -5.19 20.07
CA GLN A 97 4.67 -5.43 20.94
C GLN A 97 4.27 -6.16 22.23
N LEU A 98 3.13 -5.80 22.83
CA LEU A 98 2.62 -6.51 24.01
C LEU A 98 2.27 -7.97 23.70
N CYS A 99 1.65 -8.24 22.55
CA CYS A 99 1.38 -9.61 22.09
C CYS A 99 2.67 -10.40 21.87
N LEU A 100 3.68 -9.80 21.23
CA LEU A 100 5.00 -10.42 21.08
C LEU A 100 5.64 -10.74 22.44
N GLY A 101 5.57 -9.81 23.40
CA GLY A 101 6.06 -10.01 24.76
C GLY A 101 5.32 -11.12 25.51
N ALA A 102 3.99 -11.18 25.39
CA ALA A 102 3.18 -12.23 25.99
C ALA A 102 3.48 -13.61 25.38
N MET A 103 3.67 -13.69 24.06
CA MET A 103 4.09 -14.92 23.38
C MET A 103 5.50 -15.34 23.81
N ALA A 104 6.44 -14.40 23.95
CA ALA A 104 7.78 -14.68 24.47
C ALA A 104 7.73 -15.26 25.88
N TRP A 105 6.90 -14.66 26.75
CA TRP A 105 6.70 -15.11 28.12
C TRP A 105 6.13 -16.53 28.17
N TRP A 106 5.09 -16.79 27.37
CA TRP A 106 4.46 -18.11 27.29
C TRP A 106 5.38 -19.19 26.73
N ALA A 107 6.27 -18.82 25.79
CA ALA A 107 7.26 -19.72 25.20
C ALA A 107 8.56 -19.84 26.02
N HIS A 108 8.58 -19.41 27.29
CA HIS A 108 9.78 -19.42 28.15
C HIS A 108 11.01 -18.74 27.52
N GLY A 109 10.81 -17.67 26.77
CA GLY A 109 11.87 -16.94 26.07
C GLY A 109 12.21 -17.47 24.67
N ALA A 110 11.60 -18.56 24.21
CA ALA A 110 11.71 -19.03 22.84
C ALA A 110 10.83 -18.20 21.89
N LEU A 111 11.27 -16.98 21.59
CA LEU A 111 10.71 -16.21 20.48
C LEU A 111 11.16 -16.81 19.13
N PRO A 112 10.31 -16.83 18.09
CA PRO A 112 10.76 -17.15 16.73
C PRO A 112 11.81 -16.13 16.29
N ASP A 113 13.07 -16.59 16.12
CA ASP A 113 14.30 -15.86 15.77
C ASP A 113 14.12 -14.33 15.70
N ALA A 114 13.76 -13.74 16.85
CA ALA A 114 13.60 -12.31 17.00
C ALA A 114 15.00 -11.77 17.20
N ARG A 115 15.83 -11.89 16.15
CA ARG A 115 17.12 -11.22 16.11
C ARG A 115 16.84 -9.79 16.52
N PRO A 116 17.47 -9.27 17.60
CA PRO A 116 17.27 -7.90 18.02
C PRO A 116 17.55 -7.07 16.79
N THR A 117 16.48 -6.57 16.19
CA THR A 117 16.56 -5.80 14.96
C THR A 117 17.31 -4.59 15.42
N ARG A 118 18.59 -4.49 15.05
CA ARG A 118 19.40 -3.31 15.34
C ARG A 118 18.55 -2.12 14.88
N VAL A 119 18.06 -1.41 15.89
CA VAL A 119 17.70 0.01 15.93
C VAL A 119 17.43 0.58 14.54
N PHE A 120 16.15 0.82 14.21
CA PHE A 120 15.75 1.72 13.12
C PHE A 120 16.63 1.62 11.86
N SER A 121 16.65 0.48 11.18
CA SER A 121 17.33 0.40 9.89
C SER A 121 16.55 1.22 8.85
N THR A 122 17.26 1.92 7.97
CA THR A 122 16.66 2.66 6.84
C THR A 122 15.82 1.73 5.97
N GLN A 123 16.15 0.44 5.94
CA GLN A 123 15.36 -0.60 5.28
C GLN A 123 13.97 -0.81 5.91
N LEU A 124 13.88 -0.81 7.25
CA LEU A 124 12.59 -0.91 7.93
C LEU A 124 11.73 0.32 7.65
N VAL A 125 12.33 1.51 7.71
CA VAL A 125 11.66 2.78 7.39
C VAL A 125 11.18 2.76 5.94
N GLY A 126 12.03 2.35 5.00
CA GLY A 126 11.67 2.23 3.59
C GLY A 126 10.55 1.22 3.33
N ARG A 127 10.52 0.09 4.04
CA ARG A 127 9.41 -0.89 3.95
C ARG A 127 8.12 -0.31 4.48
N LEU A 128 8.18 0.41 5.60
CA LEU A 128 7.02 1.07 6.19
C LEU A 128 6.46 2.16 5.26
N ILE A 129 7.33 2.98 4.65
CA ILE A 129 6.95 3.96 3.63
C ILE A 129 6.34 3.24 2.41
N GLY A 130 6.98 2.17 1.93
CA GLY A 130 6.50 1.35 0.82
C GLY A 130 5.11 0.78 1.04
N GLN A 131 4.82 0.33 2.26
CA GLN A 131 3.50 -0.15 2.65
C GLN A 131 2.50 0.99 2.77
N LEU A 132 2.83 2.06 3.52
CA LEU A 132 1.90 3.15 3.78
C LEU A 132 1.53 3.94 2.53
N PHE A 133 2.49 4.27 1.68
CA PHE A 133 2.29 5.11 0.49
C PHE A 133 2.17 4.33 -0.82
N GLY A 134 2.49 3.03 -0.81
CA GLY A 134 2.28 2.14 -1.93
C GLY A 134 1.03 1.29 -1.72
N ASN A 135 1.22 0.14 -1.06
CA ASN A 135 0.22 -0.91 -1.05
C ASN A 135 -1.06 -0.52 -0.30
N ALA A 136 -0.93 -0.11 0.97
CA ALA A 136 -2.08 0.23 1.81
C ALA A 136 -2.86 1.42 1.24
N LEU A 137 -2.18 2.45 0.75
CA LEU A 137 -2.83 3.61 0.14
C LEU A 137 -3.62 3.23 -1.11
N TYR A 138 -3.02 2.42 -1.99
CA TYR A 138 -3.69 1.94 -3.19
C TYR A 138 -4.91 1.08 -2.84
N GLU A 139 -4.74 0.12 -1.93
CA GLU A 139 -5.82 -0.80 -1.55
C GLU A 139 -6.99 -0.08 -0.88
N GLU A 140 -6.69 0.80 0.07
CA GLU A 140 -7.72 1.59 0.77
C GLU A 140 -8.47 2.49 -0.21
N THR A 141 -7.77 3.09 -1.18
CA THR A 141 -8.39 4.02 -2.13
C THR A 141 -9.21 3.28 -3.20
N PHE A 142 -8.64 2.25 -3.83
CA PHE A 142 -9.28 1.58 -4.96
C PHE A 142 -10.27 0.51 -4.52
N PHE A 143 -9.88 -0.39 -3.60
CA PHE A 143 -10.75 -1.49 -3.20
C PHE A 143 -11.79 -1.05 -2.16
N ARG A 144 -11.39 -0.34 -1.11
CA ARG A 144 -12.30 0.01 0.00
C ARG A 144 -13.11 1.27 -0.25
N ALA A 145 -12.47 2.39 -0.61
CA ALA A 145 -13.19 3.64 -0.79
C ALA A 145 -13.96 3.69 -2.11
N PHE A 146 -13.43 3.10 -3.18
CA PHE A 146 -14.08 3.11 -4.50
C PHE A 146 -14.91 1.85 -4.77
N LEU A 147 -14.28 0.68 -4.97
CA LEU A 147 -14.98 -0.53 -5.44
C LEU A 147 -16.05 -1.00 -4.45
N PHE A 148 -15.72 -1.12 -3.17
CA PHE A 148 -16.67 -1.56 -2.15
C PHE A 148 -17.89 -0.62 -2.08
N SER A 149 -17.67 0.70 -2.09
CA SER A 149 -18.78 1.66 -2.16
C SER A 149 -19.58 1.57 -3.45
N GLN A 150 -18.96 1.35 -4.61
CA GLN A 150 -19.71 1.16 -5.86
C GLN A 150 -20.53 -0.12 -5.83
N PHE A 151 -19.98 -1.25 -5.38
CA PHE A 151 -20.74 -2.49 -5.28
C PHE A 151 -21.90 -2.37 -4.30
N PHE A 152 -21.69 -1.76 -3.14
CA PHE A 152 -22.76 -1.54 -2.16
C PHE A 152 -23.88 -0.65 -2.70
N LEU A 153 -23.56 0.34 -3.53
CA LEU A 153 -24.56 1.24 -4.12
C LEU A 153 -25.26 0.65 -5.36
N LEU A 154 -24.65 -0.32 -6.03
CA LEU A 154 -25.14 -0.92 -7.27
C LEU A 154 -25.90 -2.25 -7.06
N LEU A 155 -25.73 -2.88 -5.90
CA LEU A 155 -26.54 -4.01 -5.40
C LEU A 155 -27.78 -3.49 -4.66
#